data_AF-A0ABD2NSV4-F1
#
_entry.id   AF-A0ABD2NSV4-F1
#
_cell.length_a   1.000
_cell.length_b   1.000
_cell.length_c   1.000
_cell.angle_alpha   90.00
_cell.angle_beta   90.00
_cell.angle_gamma   90.00
#
_symmetry.space_group_name_H-M   'P 1'
#
loop_
_entity.id
_entity.type
_entity.pdbx_description
1 polymer ?
#
loop_
_entity_poly.entity_id
_entity_poly.type
_entity_poly.pdbx_seq_one_letter_code
_entity_poly.pdbx_strand_id
1 'polypeptide(L)'
;MALKVLKEKQWQKPNRLPLAEDIENFRAYVSDLANSTYIELRQGKWTPMNYRTLTECVLALTVMFNQAFGESLTLVEKIISKKFKRVVTGGKGSKPVPILFSSFTQKFIRKLLEIRHRVDIVPKTNPYLFANPKSERSWMSGYHVIRKLVTKCGAKNPSLMTSTKFRKQIATTLQLVDYGQK
;
A
#
# COMPACT_ATOMS: atom_id res chain seq x y z
N MET A 1 31.77 -46.48 -21.70
CA MET A 1 30.81 -46.53 -20.58
C MET A 1 30.80 -45.16 -19.91
N ALA A 2 29.69 -44.42 -20.02
CA ALA A 2 29.59 -43.02 -19.64
C ALA A 2 29.37 -42.86 -18.13
N LEU A 3 30.36 -42.24 -17.45
CA LEU A 3 30.26 -41.79 -16.07
C LEU A 3 29.25 -40.63 -15.99
N LYS A 4 28.02 -40.94 -15.56
CA LYS A 4 27.03 -39.92 -15.19
C LYS A 4 27.49 -39.20 -13.93
N VAL A 5 28.18 -38.08 -14.11
CA VAL A 5 28.38 -37.07 -13.07
C VAL A 5 27.01 -36.44 -12.80
N LEU A 6 26.37 -36.88 -11.71
CA LEU A 6 25.25 -36.16 -11.09
C LEU A 6 25.79 -34.82 -10.60
N LYS A 7 25.75 -33.80 -11.47
CA LYS A 7 25.79 -32.40 -11.03
C LYS A 7 24.50 -32.16 -10.26
N GLU A 8 24.53 -32.41 -8.96
CA GLU A 8 23.61 -31.80 -8.02
C GLU A 8 23.70 -30.29 -8.22
N LYS A 9 22.74 -29.78 -8.99
CA LYS A 9 22.57 -28.36 -9.25
C LYS A 9 22.13 -27.78 -7.91
N GLN A 10 23.09 -27.40 -7.08
CA GLN A 10 22.80 -26.70 -5.84
C GLN A 10 21.95 -25.49 -6.18
N TRP A 11 20.66 -25.58 -5.84
CA TRP A 11 19.73 -24.48 -5.97
C TRP A 11 20.17 -23.41 -4.97
N GLN A 12 21.06 -22.53 -5.42
CA GLN A 12 21.36 -21.28 -4.75
C GLN A 12 20.09 -20.43 -4.84
N LYS A 13 19.23 -20.55 -3.81
CA LYS A 13 18.02 -19.73 -3.67
C LYS A 13 18.44 -18.29 -3.87
N PRO A 14 17.97 -17.56 -4.92
CA PRO A 14 18.35 -16.17 -5.10
C PRO A 14 17.76 -15.39 -3.92
N ASN A 15 18.59 -15.18 -2.90
CA ASN A 15 18.26 -14.41 -1.72
C ASN A 15 18.59 -12.94 -2.00
N ARG A 16 18.02 -12.40 -3.07
CA ARG A 16 18.00 -10.96 -3.26
C ARG A 16 16.73 -10.49 -2.56
N LEU A 17 16.89 -10.06 -1.32
CA LEU A 17 15.88 -9.29 -0.61
C LEU A 17 15.71 -7.96 -1.37
N PRO A 18 14.49 -7.40 -1.53
CA PRO A 18 14.41 -6.00 -1.94
C PRO A 18 15.23 -5.18 -0.94
N LEU A 19 16.12 -4.34 -1.46
CA LEU A 19 16.99 -3.55 -0.60
C LEU A 19 16.10 -2.62 0.23
N ALA A 20 16.44 -2.36 1.50
CA ALA A 20 15.69 -1.38 2.30
C ALA A 20 15.49 -0.05 1.53
N GLU A 21 16.50 0.31 0.75
CA GLU A 21 16.48 1.41 -0.22
C GLU A 21 15.35 1.30 -1.26
N ASP A 22 15.07 0.12 -1.82
CA ASP A 22 13.97 -0.07 -2.78
C ASP A 22 12.60 0.18 -2.14
N ILE A 23 12.43 -0.16 -0.85
CA ILE A 23 11.20 0.06 -0.10
C ILE A 23 10.99 1.55 0.17
N GLU A 24 12.05 2.25 0.59
CA GLU A 24 12.01 3.69 0.81
C GLU A 24 11.80 4.47 -0.49
N ASN A 25 12.52 4.11 -1.56
CA ASN A 25 12.34 4.71 -2.89
C ASN A 25 10.90 4.51 -3.39
N PHE A 26 10.33 3.32 -3.18
CA PHE A 26 8.94 3.06 -3.53
C PHE A 26 7.96 3.86 -2.68
N ARG A 27 8.18 3.95 -1.36
CA ARG A 27 7.35 4.75 -0.45
C ARG A 27 7.39 6.23 -0.85
N ALA A 28 8.58 6.76 -1.15
CA ALA A 28 8.77 8.13 -1.61
C ALA A 28 8.03 8.37 -2.94
N TYR A 29 8.27 7.51 -3.94
CA TYR A 29 7.59 7.56 -5.23
C TYR A 29 6.06 7.60 -5.11
N VAL A 30 5.48 6.69 -4.32
CA VAL A 30 4.01 6.64 -4.13
C VAL A 30 3.51 7.89 -3.38
N SER A 31 4.29 8.40 -2.42
CA SER A 31 3.94 9.61 -1.67
C SER A 31 3.96 10.86 -2.55
N ASP A 32 4.96 10.98 -3.42
CA ASP A 32 5.09 12.09 -4.36
C ASP A 32 3.99 12.06 -5.41
N LEU A 33 3.69 10.87 -5.94
CA LEU A 33 2.58 10.67 -6.86
C LEU A 33 1.22 10.99 -6.22
N ALA A 34 1.04 10.64 -4.94
CA ALA A 34 -0.17 11.00 -4.19
C ALA A 34 -0.29 12.51 -4.00
N ASN A 35 0.81 13.19 -3.65
CA ASN A 35 0.82 14.64 -3.45
C ASN A 35 0.57 15.39 -4.76
N SER A 36 1.22 15.01 -5.87
CA SER A 36 1.03 15.66 -7.17
C SER A 36 -0.42 15.49 -7.66
N THR A 37 -0.95 14.26 -7.61
CA THR A 37 -2.35 13.98 -7.99
C THR A 37 -3.32 14.74 -7.08
N TYR A 38 -3.03 14.86 -5.78
CA TYR A 38 -3.84 15.63 -4.85
C TYR A 38 -3.88 17.12 -5.19
N ILE A 39 -2.75 17.71 -5.58
CA ILE A 39 -2.69 19.12 -6.01
C ILE A 39 -3.57 19.32 -7.26
N GLU A 40 -3.47 18.44 -8.25
CA GLU A 40 -4.33 18.50 -9.45
C GLU A 40 -5.82 18.38 -9.11
N LEU A 41 -6.18 17.48 -8.19
CA LEU A 41 -7.56 17.33 -7.72
C LEU A 41 -8.04 18.54 -6.91
N ARG A 42 -7.16 19.27 -6.23
CA ARG A 42 -7.50 20.55 -5.59
C ARG A 42 -7.73 21.66 -6.60
N GLN A 43 -7.04 21.63 -7.74
CA GLN A 43 -7.24 22.57 -8.85
C GLN A 43 -8.50 22.30 -9.67
N GLY A 44 -9.33 21.32 -9.27
CA GLY A 44 -10.60 21.01 -9.94
C GLY A 44 -10.49 20.00 -11.09
N LYS A 45 -9.33 19.38 -11.32
CA LYS A 45 -9.16 18.32 -12.34
C LYS A 45 -9.75 16.98 -11.87
N TRP A 46 -11.06 16.94 -11.64
CA TRP A 46 -11.79 15.77 -11.12
C TRP A 46 -12.07 14.74 -12.22
N THR A 47 -10.99 14.20 -12.80
CA THR A 47 -11.10 13.15 -13.80
C THR A 47 -11.17 11.78 -13.13
N PRO A 48 -11.84 10.78 -13.73
CA PRO A 48 -11.82 9.40 -13.25
C PRO A 48 -10.39 8.85 -13.14
N MET A 49 -9.47 9.32 -13.98
CA MET A 49 -8.05 8.92 -13.94
C MET A 49 -7.36 9.47 -12.70
N ASN A 50 -7.50 10.75 -12.39
CA ASN A 50 -6.86 11.36 -11.21
C ASN A 50 -7.46 10.79 -9.92
N TYR A 51 -8.78 10.59 -9.88
CA TYR A 51 -9.43 9.89 -8.76
C TYR A 51 -8.87 8.47 -8.58
N ARG A 52 -8.73 7.71 -9.69
CA ARG A 52 -8.17 6.36 -9.67
C ARG A 52 -6.75 6.37 -9.14
N THR A 53 -5.89 7.22 -9.70
CA THR A 53 -4.47 7.30 -9.33
C THR A 53 -4.31 7.65 -7.85
N LEU A 54 -5.06 8.63 -7.33
CA LEU A 54 -4.99 8.96 -5.91
C LEU A 54 -5.50 7.80 -5.04
N THR A 55 -6.58 7.13 -5.44
CA THR A 55 -7.12 5.96 -4.73
C THR A 55 -6.11 4.81 -4.69
N GLU A 56 -5.42 4.54 -5.82
CA GLU A 56 -4.36 3.55 -5.92
C GLU A 56 -3.19 3.87 -4.98
N CYS A 57 -2.74 5.13 -4.95
CA CYS A 57 -1.64 5.54 -4.07
C CYS A 57 -2.02 5.44 -2.59
N VAL A 58 -3.21 5.90 -2.20
CA VAL A 58 -3.70 5.82 -0.82
C VAL A 58 -3.84 4.37 -0.38
N LEU A 59 -4.35 3.49 -1.25
CA LEU A 59 -4.43 2.05 -0.96
C LEU A 59 -3.04 1.46 -0.75
N ALA A 60 -2.07 1.75 -1.62
CA ALA A 60 -0.70 1.26 -1.48
C ALA A 60 -0.05 1.73 -0.17
N LEU A 61 -0.11 3.03 0.14
CA LEU A 61 0.41 3.59 1.40
C LEU A 61 -0.26 2.97 2.62
N THR A 62 -1.58 2.75 2.57
CA THR A 62 -2.32 2.10 3.66
C THR A 62 -1.86 0.67 3.86
N VAL A 63 -1.67 -0.10 2.78
CA VAL A 63 -1.20 -1.49 2.85
C VAL A 63 0.23 -1.55 3.40
N MET A 64 1.13 -0.68 2.94
CA MET A 64 2.50 -0.62 3.45
C MET A 64 2.53 -0.25 4.93
N PHE A 65 1.79 0.78 5.33
CA PHE A 65 1.70 1.20 6.71
C PHE A 65 1.17 0.09 7.62
N ASN A 66 0.03 -0.52 7.26
CA ASN A 66 -0.58 -1.55 8.10
C ASN A 66 0.22 -2.85 8.18
N GLN A 67 1.03 -3.16 7.16
CA GLN A 67 1.99 -4.27 7.25
C GLN A 67 3.13 -3.97 8.22
N ALA A 68 3.55 -2.70 8.34
CA ALA A 68 4.59 -2.32 9.28
C ALA A 68 4.13 -2.41 10.74
N PHE A 69 2.89 -2.03 11.02
CA PHE A 69 2.37 -1.97 12.38
C PHE A 69 1.59 -3.23 12.80
N GLY A 70 1.18 -4.10 11.88
CA GLY A 70 0.28 -5.24 12.20
C GLY A 70 0.85 -6.33 13.11
N GLU A 71 2.16 -6.42 13.32
CA GLU A 71 2.79 -7.54 14.05
C GLU A 71 3.24 -7.22 15.50
N SER A 72 3.29 -5.96 15.93
CA SER A 72 3.71 -5.60 17.31
C SER A 72 3.06 -4.29 17.76
N LEU A 73 1.88 -4.38 18.37
CA LEU A 73 1.08 -3.20 18.67
C LEU A 73 0.77 -2.96 20.16
N THR A 74 1.21 -3.79 21.09
CA THR A 74 0.73 -3.73 22.49
C THR A 74 1.08 -2.44 23.26
N LEU A 75 2.25 -1.83 23.06
CA LEU A 75 2.66 -0.57 23.72
C LEU A 75 2.51 0.65 22.82
N VAL A 76 2.65 0.44 21.52
CA VAL A 76 2.55 1.46 20.48
C VAL A 76 1.09 1.88 20.26
N GLU A 77 0.13 0.96 20.43
CA GLU A 77 -1.32 1.19 20.29
C GLU A 77 -1.82 2.40 21.08
N LYS A 78 -1.37 2.59 22.32
CA LYS A 78 -1.80 3.71 23.16
C LYS A 78 -1.28 5.07 22.69
N ILE A 79 -0.06 5.13 22.17
CA ILE A 79 0.59 6.38 21.76
C ILE A 79 0.18 6.77 20.34
N ILE A 80 0.08 5.78 19.45
CA ILE A 80 -0.36 5.93 18.05
C ILE A 80 -1.86 6.23 17.98
N SER A 81 -2.70 5.63 18.83
CA SER A 81 -4.17 5.84 18.79
C SER A 81 -4.64 7.31 18.77
N LYS A 82 -3.84 8.28 19.26
CA LYS A 82 -4.24 9.70 19.22
C LYS A 82 -4.06 10.37 17.85
N LYS A 83 -3.13 9.90 17.01
CA LYS A 83 -2.81 10.52 15.70
C LYS A 83 -3.38 9.76 14.49
N PHE A 84 -3.71 8.47 14.66
CA PHE A 84 -4.16 7.61 13.59
C PHE A 84 -5.65 7.30 13.72
N LYS A 85 -6.38 7.31 12.59
CA LYS A 85 -7.76 6.79 12.56
C LYS A 85 -7.74 5.28 12.42
N ARG A 86 -8.40 4.58 13.35
CA ARG A 86 -8.53 3.12 13.34
C ARG A 86 -9.90 2.72 12.79
N VAL A 87 -9.91 1.86 11.78
CA VAL A 87 -11.09 1.19 11.25
C VAL A 87 -10.93 -0.30 11.45
N VAL A 88 -11.91 -0.98 12.05
CA VAL A 88 -11.84 -2.41 12.29
C VAL A 88 -12.56 -3.13 11.15
N THR A 89 -11.88 -4.12 10.55
CA THR A 89 -12.44 -4.96 9.49
C THR A 89 -12.52 -6.42 9.94
N GLY A 90 -13.42 -7.19 9.33
CA GLY A 90 -13.49 -8.63 9.57
C GLY A 90 -12.30 -9.36 8.94
N GLY A 91 -11.53 -10.09 9.74
CA GLY A 91 -10.46 -10.97 9.27
C GLY A 91 -10.91 -12.42 9.10
N LYS A 92 -9.96 -13.28 8.72
CA LYS A 92 -10.19 -14.73 8.63
C LYS A 92 -10.44 -15.31 10.05
N GLY A 93 -11.52 -16.08 10.21
CA GLY A 93 -11.85 -16.78 11.46
C GLY A 93 -12.31 -15.86 12.59
N SER A 94 -13.15 -14.86 12.29
CA SER A 94 -13.75 -13.93 13.26
C SER A 94 -12.77 -13.02 14.02
N LYS A 95 -11.47 -13.02 13.65
CA LYS A 95 -10.48 -12.12 14.24
C LYS A 95 -10.61 -10.72 13.62
N PRO A 96 -10.95 -9.68 14.39
CA PRO A 96 -10.96 -8.32 13.88
C PRO A 96 -9.55 -7.88 13.50
N VAL A 97 -9.40 -7.30 12.31
CA VAL A 97 -8.14 -6.74 11.83
C VAL A 97 -8.25 -5.21 11.82
N PRO A 98 -7.49 -4.50 12.67
CA PRO A 98 -7.46 -3.04 12.64
C PRO A 98 -6.70 -2.56 11.40
N ILE A 99 -7.29 -1.60 10.71
CA ILE A 99 -6.67 -0.81 9.65
C ILE A 99 -6.46 0.59 10.21
N LEU A 100 -5.21 1.03 10.23
CA LEU A 100 -4.76 2.34 10.68
C LEU A 100 -4.54 3.26 9.49
N PHE A 101 -5.03 4.49 9.60
CA PHE A 101 -4.83 5.56 8.64
C PHE A 101 -4.03 6.70 9.27
N SER A 102 -2.87 7.00 8.71
CA SER A 102 -2.03 8.13 9.13
C SER A 102 -2.68 9.47 8.82
N SER A 103 -2.30 10.50 9.57
CA SER A 103 -2.72 11.88 9.26
C SER A 103 -2.42 12.25 7.79
N PHE A 104 -1.29 11.74 7.27
CA PHE A 104 -0.90 11.88 5.88
C PHE A 104 -1.88 11.23 4.91
N THR A 105 -2.34 9.99 5.12
CA THR A 105 -3.31 9.35 4.21
C THR A 105 -4.73 9.87 4.41
N GLN A 106 -5.08 10.29 5.62
CA GLN A 106 -6.39 10.87 5.93
C GLN A 106 -6.72 12.12 5.10
N LYS A 107 -5.73 12.98 4.81
CA LYS A 107 -5.94 14.18 3.98
C LYS A 107 -6.44 13.82 2.58
N PHE A 108 -5.88 12.77 2.00
CA PHE A 108 -6.25 12.27 0.68
C PHE A 108 -7.62 11.58 0.71
N ILE A 109 -7.87 10.75 1.73
CA ILE A 109 -9.16 10.09 1.92
C ILE A 109 -10.30 11.11 2.00
N ARG A 110 -10.13 12.19 2.77
CA ARG A 110 -11.13 13.26 2.86
C ARG A 110 -11.42 13.87 1.49
N LYS A 111 -10.38 14.10 0.67
CA LYS A 111 -10.56 14.63 -0.69
C LYS A 111 -11.26 13.65 -1.63
N LEU A 112 -10.94 12.36 -1.55
CA LEU A 112 -11.64 11.32 -2.31
C LEU A 112 -13.13 11.28 -1.94
N LEU A 113 -13.46 11.35 -0.65
CA LEU A 113 -14.85 11.40 -0.19
C LEU A 113 -15.55 12.68 -0.64
N GLU A 114 -14.90 13.85 -0.55
CA GLU A 114 -15.44 15.12 -1.05
C GLU A 114 -15.79 15.04 -2.55
N ILE A 115 -14.87 14.53 -3.37
CA ILE A 115 -15.09 14.36 -4.81
C ILE A 115 -16.24 13.38 -5.06
N ARG A 116 -16.30 12.28 -4.31
CA ARG A 116 -17.35 11.28 -4.43
C ARG A 116 -18.75 11.83 -4.11
N HIS A 117 -18.86 12.79 -3.19
CA HIS A 117 -20.13 13.45 -2.88
C HIS A 117 -20.54 14.49 -3.94
N ARG A 118 -19.56 15.15 -4.56
CA ARG A 118 -19.80 16.23 -5.53
C ARG A 118 -19.95 15.73 -6.97
N VAL A 119 -19.32 14.62 -7.31
CA VAL A 119 -19.27 14.06 -8.67
C VAL A 119 -19.61 12.59 -8.62
N ASP A 120 -20.39 12.14 -9.59
CA ASP A 120 -20.73 10.72 -9.76
C ASP A 120 -19.61 9.92 -10.46
N ILE A 121 -18.36 10.10 -10.01
CA ILE A 121 -17.20 9.30 -10.50
C ILE A 121 -17.31 7.85 -10.01
N VAL A 122 -17.83 7.66 -8.81
CA VAL A 122 -18.11 6.36 -8.20
C VAL A 122 -19.60 6.34 -7.84
N PRO A 123 -20.39 5.38 -8.38
CA PRO A 123 -21.80 5.26 -8.05
C PRO A 123 -22.04 5.24 -6.53
N LYS A 124 -23.10 5.90 -6.08
CA LYS A 124 -23.51 5.91 -4.66
C LYS A 124 -23.79 4.50 -4.11
N THR A 125 -24.11 3.55 -4.99
CA THR A 125 -24.34 2.14 -4.67
C THR A 125 -23.08 1.38 -4.22
N ASN A 126 -21.88 1.90 -4.47
CA ASN A 126 -20.62 1.19 -4.17
C ASN A 126 -20.17 1.38 -2.71
N PRO A 127 -20.18 0.36 -1.83
CA PRO A 127 -19.86 0.58 -0.41
C PRO A 127 -18.36 0.75 -0.12
N TYR A 128 -17.47 0.55 -1.11
CA TYR A 128 -16.03 0.45 -0.86
C TYR A 128 -15.34 1.82 -0.81
N LEU A 129 -14.41 1.99 0.14
CA LEU A 129 -13.53 3.16 0.22
C LEU A 129 -12.57 3.22 -0.99
N PHE A 130 -11.99 2.08 -1.36
CA PHE A 130 -11.08 1.93 -2.50
C PHE A 130 -11.81 1.38 -3.72
N ALA A 131 -12.90 2.05 -4.12
CA ALA A 131 -13.73 1.67 -5.26
C ALA A 131 -13.05 1.93 -6.60
N ASN A 132 -13.32 1.10 -7.61
CA ASN A 132 -12.96 1.46 -8.98
C ASN A 132 -13.93 2.54 -9.49
N PRO A 133 -13.43 3.59 -10.18
CA PRO A 133 -14.30 4.55 -10.85
C PRO A 133 -15.26 3.85 -11.82
N LYS A 134 -16.47 4.41 -11.97
CA LYS A 134 -17.53 3.92 -12.87
C LYS A 134 -18.02 2.49 -12.60
N SER A 135 -17.67 1.89 -11.45
CA SER A 135 -18.10 0.54 -11.10
C SER A 135 -19.02 0.54 -9.88
N GLU A 136 -20.11 -0.21 -9.95
CA GLU A 136 -21.12 -0.26 -8.89
C GLU A 136 -20.71 -1.12 -7.68
N ARG A 137 -19.97 -2.21 -7.89
CA ARG A 137 -19.62 -3.16 -6.81
C ARG A 137 -18.19 -3.70 -6.88
N SER A 138 -17.28 -2.98 -7.53
CA SER A 138 -15.88 -3.41 -7.62
C SER A 138 -14.94 -2.51 -6.80
N TRP A 139 -13.91 -3.13 -6.24
CA TRP A 139 -12.86 -2.49 -5.46
C TRP A 139 -11.48 -2.76 -6.06
N MET A 140 -10.51 -1.95 -5.64
CA MET A 140 -9.12 -2.12 -6.02
C MET A 140 -8.45 -3.20 -5.17
N SER A 141 -7.76 -4.12 -5.82
CA SER A 141 -6.93 -5.11 -5.14
C SER A 141 -5.57 -4.52 -4.79
N GLY A 142 -5.22 -4.49 -3.50
CA GLY A 142 -3.94 -3.96 -3.03
C GLY A 142 -2.73 -4.62 -3.68
N TYR A 143 -2.80 -5.94 -3.95
CA TYR A 143 -1.74 -6.66 -4.68
C TYR A 143 -1.53 -6.11 -6.09
N HIS A 144 -2.62 -5.98 -6.86
CA HIS A 144 -2.56 -5.49 -8.24
C HIS A 144 -2.09 -4.04 -8.30
N VAL A 145 -2.54 -3.22 -7.35
CA VAL A 145 -2.15 -1.81 -7.26
C VAL A 145 -0.67 -1.67 -6.91
N ILE A 146 -0.17 -2.37 -5.89
CA ILE A 146 1.25 -2.36 -5.54
C ILE A 146 2.08 -2.84 -6.73
N ARG A 147 1.71 -3.95 -7.37
CA ARG A 147 2.42 -4.46 -8.55
C ARG A 147 2.50 -3.41 -9.66
N LYS A 148 1.37 -2.75 -9.96
CA LYS A 148 1.31 -1.68 -10.97
C LYS A 148 2.24 -0.52 -10.63
N LEU A 149 2.21 -0.04 -9.37
CA LEU A 149 3.03 1.09 -8.94
C LEU A 149 4.52 0.74 -8.88
N VAL A 150 4.87 -0.47 -8.44
CA VAL A 150 6.27 -0.94 -8.41
C VAL A 150 6.84 -1.02 -9.82
N THR A 151 6.05 -1.53 -10.79
CA THR A 151 6.46 -1.52 -12.20
C THR A 151 6.71 -0.11 -12.72
N LYS A 152 5.89 0.87 -12.31
CA LYS A 152 6.09 2.28 -12.69
C LYS A 152 7.26 2.96 -11.98
N CYS A 153 7.57 2.54 -10.76
CA CYS A 153 8.70 3.05 -9.97
C CYS A 153 10.06 2.65 -10.56
N GLY A 154 10.11 1.73 -11.54
CA GLY A 154 11.35 1.25 -12.12
C GLY A 154 12.17 0.35 -11.20
N ALA A 155 11.52 -0.29 -10.21
CA ALA A 155 12.20 -1.16 -9.27
C ALA A 155 12.94 -2.30 -9.99
N LYS A 156 14.18 -2.58 -9.59
CA LYS A 156 15.04 -3.58 -10.23
C LYS A 156 14.42 -4.99 -10.24
N ASN A 157 13.61 -5.32 -9.23
CA ASN A 157 12.91 -6.61 -9.14
C ASN A 157 11.46 -6.48 -8.61
N PRO A 158 10.48 -6.21 -9.48
CA PRO A 158 9.08 -6.01 -9.07
C PRO A 158 8.42 -7.24 -8.43
N SER A 159 8.87 -8.44 -8.78
CA SER A 159 8.36 -9.71 -8.24
C SER A 159 8.68 -9.88 -6.75
N LEU A 160 9.80 -9.33 -6.29
CA LEU A 160 10.22 -9.42 -4.90
C LEU A 160 9.41 -8.47 -4.00
N MET A 161 9.10 -7.28 -4.51
CA MET A 161 8.29 -6.25 -3.83
C MET A 161 6.78 -6.52 -3.80
N THR A 162 6.32 -7.62 -4.41
CA THR A 162 4.91 -8.02 -4.39
C THR A 162 4.70 -9.36 -3.67
N SER A 163 5.79 -9.98 -3.21
CA SER A 163 5.79 -11.28 -2.54
C SER A 163 5.43 -11.19 -1.06
N THR A 164 5.10 -12.31 -0.42
CA THR A 164 5.00 -12.41 1.05
C THR A 164 6.28 -11.99 1.78
N LYS A 165 7.44 -12.05 1.10
CA LYS A 165 8.71 -11.56 1.65
C LYS A 165 8.71 -10.03 1.78
N PHE A 166 8.06 -9.32 0.86
CA PHE A 166 7.91 -7.86 0.94
C PHE A 166 7.19 -7.42 2.22
N ARG A 167 6.13 -8.15 2.61
CA ARG A 167 5.38 -7.85 3.84
C ARG A 167 6.27 -7.91 5.09
N LYS A 168 7.14 -8.93 5.19
CA LYS A 168 8.10 -9.06 6.29
C LYS A 168 9.13 -7.93 6.30
N GLN A 169 9.59 -7.52 5.12
CA GLN A 169 10.63 -6.49 5.00
C GLN A 169 10.10 -5.08 5.25
N ILE A 170 8.88 -4.76 4.82
CA ILE A 170 8.22 -3.51 5.18
C ILE A 170 8.17 -3.35 6.71
N ALA A 171 7.81 -4.42 7.42
CA ALA A 171 7.77 -4.40 8.88
C ALA A 171 9.13 -4.10 9.48
N THR A 172 10.19 -4.77 9.06
CA THR A 172 11.54 -4.52 9.59
C THR A 172 12.06 -3.12 9.25
N THR A 173 11.92 -2.66 8.01
CA THR A 173 12.51 -1.40 7.55
C THR A 173 11.72 -0.18 8.05
N LEU A 174 10.39 -0.17 7.89
CA LEU A 174 9.58 1.00 8.25
C LEU A 174 9.43 1.18 9.77
N GLN A 175 9.40 0.09 10.54
CA GLN A 175 9.43 0.21 12.01
C GLN A 175 10.70 0.97 12.43
N LEU A 176 11.88 0.59 11.93
CA LEU A 176 13.14 1.24 12.30
C LEU A 176 13.19 2.72 11.88
N VAL A 177 12.69 3.07 10.69
CA VAL A 177 12.67 4.45 10.20
C VAL A 177 11.75 5.34 11.04
N ASP A 178 10.57 4.85 11.41
CA ASP A 178 9.63 5.63 12.24
C ASP A 178 10.07 5.66 13.73
N TYR A 179 10.80 4.65 14.24
CA TYR A 179 11.42 4.68 15.58
C TYR A 179 12.71 5.53 15.65
N GLY A 180 13.39 5.73 14.52
CA GLY A 180 14.63 6.51 14.41
C GLY A 180 14.41 8.02 14.28
N GLN A 181 13.17 8.46 14.03
CA GLN A 181 12.76 9.86 14.12
C GLN A 181 12.45 10.19 15.60
N LYS A 182 13.49 10.21 16.43
CA LYS A 182 13.46 10.80 17.78
C LYS A 182 13.78 12.28 17.72
#